data_AF-A0AAU0UMD7-F1
#
_entry.id   AF-A0AAU0UMD7-F1
#
_cell.length_a   1.000
_cell.length_b   1.000
_cell.length_c   1.000
_cell.angle_alpha   90.00
_cell.angle_beta   90.00
_cell.angle_gamma   90.00
#
_symmetry.space_group_name_H-M   'P 1'
#
loop_
_entity.id
_entity.type
_entity.pdbx_description
1 polymer ?
#
loop_
_entity_poly.entity_id
_entity_poly.type
_entity_poly.pdbx_seq_one_letter_code
_entity_poly.pdbx_strand_id
1 'polypeptide(L)'
;MANAIAAQGEKLGFGLDDQNYAVPGYTTGDVLTDIRQNGRVFAGTSFNTIGVTEAIANADLITLDAGANDFLALFNLVDYSVDTAQIPVRLAEIGSNTATILATIEAINPTAKVYLMGYKSYALDGNN
;
A
#
# COMPACT_ATOMS: atom_id res chain seq x y z
N MET A 1 -5.12 -8.80 1.16
CA MET A 1 -6.50 -8.45 1.56
C MET A 1 -7.41 -8.19 0.36
N ALA A 2 -6.91 -7.63 -0.75
CA ALA A 2 -7.67 -7.47 -2.00
C ALA A 2 -8.41 -8.75 -2.45
N ASN A 3 -7.69 -9.88 -2.54
CA ASN A 3 -8.31 -11.19 -2.86
C ASN A 3 -9.45 -11.60 -1.90
N ALA A 4 -9.40 -11.19 -0.62
CA ALA A 4 -10.45 -11.53 0.34
C ALA A 4 -11.69 -10.64 0.18
N ILE A 5 -11.51 -9.39 -0.26
CA ILE A 5 -12.59 -8.46 -0.60
C ILE A 5 -13.24 -8.91 -1.92
N ALA A 6 -12.43 -9.25 -2.93
CA ALA A 6 -12.86 -9.83 -4.20
C ALA A 6 -13.71 -11.10 -3.99
N ALA A 7 -13.20 -12.05 -3.21
CA ALA A 7 -13.89 -13.29 -2.88
C ALA A 7 -15.18 -13.09 -2.06
N GLN A 8 -15.29 -12.01 -1.28
CA GLN A 8 -16.53 -11.67 -0.58
C GLN A 8 -17.55 -10.99 -1.51
N GLY A 9 -17.11 -10.15 -2.45
CA GLY A 9 -17.98 -9.56 -3.47
C GLY A 9 -18.61 -10.59 -4.39
N GLU A 10 -17.85 -11.58 -4.85
CA GLU A 10 -18.39 -12.69 -5.65
C GLU A 10 -19.44 -13.49 -4.87
N LYS A 11 -19.19 -13.75 -3.58
CA LYS A 11 -20.18 -14.41 -2.69
C LYS A 11 -21.45 -13.59 -2.48
N LEU A 12 -21.39 -12.28 -2.69
CA LEU A 12 -22.53 -11.35 -2.59
C LEU A 12 -23.19 -11.06 -3.94
N GLY A 13 -22.74 -11.69 -5.03
CA GLY A 13 -23.32 -11.55 -6.37
C GLY A 13 -22.78 -10.37 -7.19
N PHE A 14 -21.66 -9.77 -6.78
CA PHE A 14 -20.97 -8.72 -7.53
C PHE A 14 -19.68 -9.29 -8.14
N GLY A 15 -19.50 -9.14 -9.46
CA GLY A 15 -18.22 -9.40 -10.11
C GLY A 15 -17.24 -8.29 -9.75
N LEU A 16 -16.13 -8.63 -9.08
CA LEU A 16 -15.06 -7.68 -8.79
C LEU A 16 -13.88 -8.03 -9.70
N ASP A 17 -13.51 -7.11 -10.59
CA ASP A 17 -12.25 -7.20 -11.33
C ASP A 17 -11.12 -6.74 -10.39
N ASP A 18 -10.46 -7.71 -9.75
CA ASP A 18 -9.41 -7.47 -8.77
C ASP A 18 -8.06 -7.29 -9.46
N GLN A 19 -7.54 -6.07 -9.44
CA GLN A 19 -6.21 -5.73 -9.92
C GLN A 19 -5.26 -5.57 -8.73
N ASN A 20 -4.53 -6.64 -8.42
CA ASN A 20 -3.62 -6.67 -7.28
C ASN A 20 -2.20 -6.25 -7.68
N TYR A 21 -1.71 -5.16 -7.08
CA TYR A 21 -0.35 -4.65 -7.26
C TYR A 21 0.55 -4.82 -6.03
N ALA A 22 0.14 -5.65 -5.05
CA ALA A 22 0.89 -5.82 -3.80
C ALA A 22 2.11 -6.72 -3.99
N VAL A 23 3.28 -6.21 -3.58
CA VAL A 23 4.54 -6.95 -3.60
C VAL A 23 5.11 -7.05 -2.18
N PRO A 24 5.48 -8.25 -1.70
CA PRO A 24 6.12 -8.40 -0.39
C PRO A 24 7.39 -7.57 -0.29
N GLY A 25 7.54 -6.82 0.81
CA GLY A 25 8.73 -6.00 1.09
C GLY A 25 8.68 -4.58 0.50
N TYR A 26 7.66 -4.22 -0.28
CA TYR A 26 7.53 -2.88 -0.84
C TYR A 26 7.41 -1.79 0.22
N THR A 27 8.10 -0.68 -0.06
CA THR A 27 8.03 0.58 0.69
C THR A 27 7.05 1.56 0.03
N THR A 28 6.74 2.67 0.70
CA THR A 28 5.98 3.77 0.09
C THR A 28 6.70 4.37 -1.12
N GLY A 29 8.03 4.33 -1.15
CA GLY A 29 8.85 4.77 -2.28
C GLY A 29 8.69 3.86 -3.51
N ASP A 30 8.61 2.55 -3.30
CA ASP A 30 8.42 1.58 -4.39
C ASP A 30 7.04 1.74 -5.02
N VAL A 31 5.98 1.87 -4.20
CA VAL A 31 4.61 2.12 -4.68
C VAL A 31 4.55 3.41 -5.51
N LEU A 32 5.17 4.49 -5.02
CA LEU A 32 5.19 5.75 -5.75
C LEU A 32 5.96 5.63 -7.08
N THR A 33 7.02 4.82 -7.11
CA THR A 33 7.79 4.55 -8.33
C THR A 33 6.94 3.81 -9.35
N ASP A 34 6.23 2.76 -8.94
CA ASP A 34 5.36 2.01 -9.83
C ASP A 34 4.23 2.89 -10.39
N ILE A 35 3.61 3.74 -9.56
CA ILE A 35 2.61 4.70 -10.04
C ILE A 35 3.19 5.64 -11.09
N ARG A 36 4.39 6.20 -10.87
CA ARG A 36 5.03 7.13 -11.81
C ARG A 36 5.43 6.46 -13.12
N GLN A 37 5.82 5.20 -13.07
CA GLN A 37 6.32 4.46 -14.23
C GLN A 37 5.23 3.64 -14.93
N ASN A 38 3.99 3.69 -14.43
CA ASN A 38 2.93 2.79 -14.83
C ASN A 38 3.37 1.31 -14.78
N GLY A 39 4.02 0.95 -13.67
CA GLY A 39 4.60 -0.35 -13.42
C GLY A 39 3.57 -1.47 -13.48
N ARG A 40 4.06 -2.67 -13.78
CA ARG A 40 3.32 -3.93 -13.69
C ARG A 40 4.03 -4.80 -12.69
N VAL A 41 3.30 -5.42 -11.78
CA VAL A 41 3.89 -6.33 -10.80
C VAL A 41 3.53 -7.77 -11.11
N PHE A 42 4.29 -8.69 -10.53
CA PHE A 42 4.06 -10.11 -10.65
C PHE A 42 3.09 -10.57 -9.56
N ALA A 43 1.85 -10.87 -9.94
CA ALA A 43 0.82 -11.37 -9.05
C ALA A 43 0.76 -12.90 -9.12
N GLY A 44 1.60 -13.57 -8.32
CA GLY A 44 1.57 -15.02 -8.13
C GLY A 44 2.18 -15.83 -9.28
N THR A 45 1.49 -15.96 -10.42
CA THR A 45 1.96 -16.76 -11.57
C THR A 45 2.15 -15.96 -12.86
N SER A 46 1.68 -14.72 -12.90
CA SER A 46 1.74 -13.85 -14.07
C SER A 46 1.88 -12.38 -13.66
N PHE A 47 2.35 -11.54 -14.58
CA PHE A 47 2.25 -10.08 -14.41
C PHE A 47 0.82 -9.60 -14.58
N ASN A 48 0.47 -8.47 -13.97
CA ASN A 48 -0.77 -7.76 -14.30
C ASN A 48 -0.81 -7.45 -15.82
N THR A 49 -2.00 -7.57 -16.39
CA THR A 49 -2.24 -7.35 -17.83
C THR A 49 -2.18 -5.87 -18.20
N ILE A 50 -2.58 -5.00 -17.27
CA ILE A 50 -2.52 -3.54 -17.37
C ILE A 50 -1.48 -2.98 -16.39
N GLY A 51 -1.09 -1.72 -16.57
CA GLY A 51 -0.22 -1.02 -15.63
C GLY A 51 -1.00 -0.38 -14.49
N VAL A 52 -0.32 -0.03 -13.40
CA VAL A 52 -0.96 0.50 -12.19
C VAL A 52 -1.73 1.80 -12.42
N THR A 53 -1.30 2.70 -13.32
CA THR A 53 -2.05 3.95 -13.57
C THR A 53 -3.35 3.69 -14.31
N GLU A 54 -3.34 2.71 -15.22
CA GLU A 54 -4.54 2.26 -15.92
C GLU A 54 -5.50 1.55 -14.96
N ALA A 55 -5.00 0.76 -14.03
CA ALA A 55 -5.82 0.18 -12.97
C ALA A 55 -6.44 1.24 -12.07
N ILE A 56 -5.66 2.26 -11.65
CA ILE A 56 -6.18 3.39 -10.86
C ILE A 56 -7.29 4.13 -11.61
N ALA A 57 -7.10 4.39 -12.91
CA ALA A 57 -8.07 5.09 -13.74
C ALA A 57 -9.43 4.37 -13.85
N ASN A 58 -9.42 3.03 -13.78
CA ASN A 58 -10.62 2.21 -13.91
C ASN A 58 -11.18 1.70 -12.57
N ALA A 59 -10.51 1.98 -11.45
CA ALA A 59 -10.91 1.46 -10.15
C ALA A 59 -12.08 2.26 -9.53
N ASP A 60 -13.11 1.54 -9.07
CA ASP A 60 -14.15 2.12 -8.20
C ASP A 60 -13.69 2.24 -6.73
N LEU A 61 -12.79 1.34 -6.33
CA LEU A 61 -12.30 1.17 -4.97
C LEU A 61 -10.79 0.87 -5.01
N ILE A 62 -10.01 1.62 -4.24
CA ILE A 62 -8.57 1.42 -4.10
C ILE A 62 -8.27 1.22 -2.62
N THR A 63 -7.60 0.12 -2.28
CA THR A 63 -7.06 -0.11 -0.94
C THR A 63 -5.55 0.05 -0.98
N LEU A 64 -5.00 0.92 -0.15
CA LEU A 64 -3.57 1.18 -0.04
C LEU A 64 -3.04 0.70 1.31
N ASP A 65 -2.03 -0.16 1.27
CA ASP A 65 -1.29 -0.65 2.44
C ASP A 65 0.21 -0.58 2.12
N ALA A 66 0.87 0.43 2.66
CA ALA A 66 2.30 0.70 2.47
C ALA A 66 2.82 1.52 3.67
N GLY A 67 4.12 1.42 3.97
CA GLY A 67 4.76 2.17 5.06
C GLY A 67 5.37 1.28 6.15
N ALA A 68 4.90 0.03 6.28
CA ALA A 68 5.43 -0.89 7.27
C ALA A 68 6.89 -1.27 6.98
N ASN A 69 7.22 -1.56 5.71
CA ASN A 69 8.58 -1.92 5.33
C ASN A 69 9.53 -0.71 5.39
N ASP A 70 9.04 0.50 5.13
CA ASP A 70 9.79 1.75 5.36
C ASP A 70 10.20 1.87 6.83
N PHE A 71 9.28 1.53 7.75
CA PHE A 71 9.55 1.54 9.18
C PHE A 71 10.45 0.37 9.61
N LEU A 72 10.24 -0.83 9.08
CA LEU A 72 11.08 -1.99 9.37
C LEU A 72 12.54 -1.78 8.93
N ALA A 73 12.77 -1.00 7.86
CA ALA A 73 14.11 -0.66 7.41
C ALA A 73 14.93 0.17 8.41
N LEU A 74 14.29 0.74 9.45
CA LEU A 74 14.98 1.40 10.56
C LEU A 74 15.64 0.42 11.54
N PHE A 75 15.16 -0.82 11.58
CA PHE A 75 15.68 -1.83 12.50
C PHE A 75 16.90 -2.50 11.89
N ASN A 76 17.97 -2.54 12.67
CA ASN A 76 19.05 -3.46 12.41
C ASN A 76 18.58 -4.87 12.82
N LEU A 77 18.37 -5.74 11.84
CA LEU A 77 17.89 -7.10 12.09
C LEU A 77 18.95 -8.02 12.72
N VAL A 78 20.21 -7.59 12.79
CA VAL A 78 21.31 -8.37 13.39
C VAL A 78 21.33 -8.24 14.91
N ASP A 79 21.09 -7.04 15.43
CA ASP A 79 21.16 -6.75 16.87
C ASP A 79 19.83 -6.22 17.45
N TYR A 80 18.77 -6.16 16.64
CA TYR A 80 17.45 -5.64 16.97
C TYR A 80 17.48 -4.19 17.51
N SER A 81 18.51 -3.42 17.16
CA SER A 81 18.60 -2.01 17.51
C SER A 81 17.86 -1.13 16.48
N VAL A 82 17.47 0.07 16.94
CA VAL A 82 16.86 1.09 16.10
C VAL A 82 17.55 2.41 16.36
N ASP A 83 17.94 3.13 15.31
CA ASP A 83 18.39 4.51 15.45
C ASP A 83 17.17 5.41 15.69
N THR A 84 16.91 5.71 16.95
CA THR A 84 15.75 6.50 17.36
C THR A 84 15.78 7.93 16.81
N ALA A 85 16.95 8.45 16.42
CA ALA A 85 17.07 9.77 15.80
C ALA A 85 16.56 9.77 14.35
N GLN A 86 16.55 8.62 13.67
CA GLN A 86 16.05 8.48 12.30
C GLN A 86 14.53 8.25 12.24
N ILE A 87 13.90 7.87 13.35
CA ILE A 87 12.45 7.61 13.41
C ILE A 87 11.64 8.82 12.90
N PRO A 88 11.84 10.06 13.39
CA PRO A 88 11.03 11.19 12.93
C PRO A 88 11.23 11.49 11.43
N VAL A 89 12.46 11.32 10.94
CA VAL A 89 12.80 11.54 9.51
C VAL A 89 12.06 10.54 8.64
N ARG A 90 12.11 9.24 8.98
CA ARG A 90 11.40 8.21 8.21
C ARG A 90 9.90 8.33 8.30
N LEU A 91 9.33 8.68 9.46
CA LEU A 91 7.89 8.92 9.57
C LEU A 91 7.44 10.10 8.69
N ALA A 92 8.25 11.17 8.60
CA ALA A 92 7.97 12.29 7.72
C ALA A 92 8.03 11.88 6.24
N GLU A 93 9.00 11.06 5.84
CA GLU A 93 9.12 10.53 4.47
C GLU A 93 7.93 9.63 4.11
N ILE A 94 7.54 8.70 4.98
CA ILE A 94 6.37 7.84 4.81
C ILE A 94 5.11 8.70 4.61
N GLY A 95 4.93 9.71 5.46
CA GLY A 95 3.80 10.63 5.36
C GLY A 95 3.81 11.42 4.03
N SER A 96 4.97 11.93 3.62
CA SER A 96 5.13 12.68 2.36
C SER A 96 4.86 11.81 1.13
N ASN A 97 5.42 10.60 1.09
CA ASN A 97 5.18 9.65 0.00
C ASN A 97 3.71 9.25 -0.06
N THR A 98 3.10 8.93 1.09
CA THR A 98 1.67 8.57 1.16
C THR A 98 0.78 9.71 0.67
N ALA A 99 1.03 10.94 1.11
CA ALA A 99 0.30 12.12 0.63
C ALA A 99 0.45 12.30 -0.89
N THR A 100 1.65 12.08 -1.43
CA THR A 100 1.91 12.16 -2.87
C THR A 100 1.18 11.06 -3.64
N ILE A 101 1.16 9.82 -3.13
CA ILE A 101 0.42 8.70 -3.72
C ILE A 101 -1.07 9.03 -3.76
N LEU A 102 -1.65 9.48 -2.65
CA LEU A 102 -3.07 9.84 -2.58
C LEU A 102 -3.43 10.97 -3.55
N ALA A 103 -2.63 12.04 -3.59
CA ALA A 103 -2.85 13.14 -4.53
C ALA A 103 -2.73 12.69 -6.00
N THR A 104 -1.82 11.75 -6.29
CA THR A 104 -1.66 11.19 -7.64
C THR A 104 -2.87 10.33 -8.02
N ILE A 105 -3.36 9.50 -7.09
CA ILE A 105 -4.59 8.71 -7.30
C ILE A 105 -5.78 9.63 -7.56
N GLU A 106 -5.98 10.66 -6.74
CA GLU A 106 -7.08 11.63 -6.90
C GLU A 106 -7.00 12.38 -8.23
N ALA A 107 -5.79 12.73 -8.67
CA ALA A 107 -5.58 13.38 -9.97
C ALA A 107 -5.90 12.46 -11.17
N ILE A 108 -5.63 11.16 -11.05
CA ILE A 108 -5.91 10.17 -12.11
C ILE A 108 -7.39 9.78 -12.11
N ASN A 109 -7.95 9.54 -10.92
CA ASN A 109 -9.34 9.11 -10.74
C ASN A 109 -9.96 9.81 -9.53
N PRO A 110 -10.60 10.97 -9.73
CA PRO A 110 -11.22 11.73 -8.65
C PRO A 110 -12.50 11.07 -8.09
N THR A 111 -13.00 10.00 -8.72
CA THR A 111 -14.22 9.30 -8.32
C THR A 111 -13.95 8.02 -7.52
N ALA A 112 -12.72 7.52 -7.53
CA ALA A 112 -12.34 6.31 -6.80
C ALA A 112 -12.46 6.52 -5.29
N LYS A 113 -13.01 5.54 -4.59
CA LYS A 113 -12.98 5.50 -3.12
C LYS A 113 -11.63 4.93 -2.68
N VAL A 114 -10.85 5.70 -1.92
CA VAL A 114 -9.53 5.28 -1.45
C VAL A 114 -9.56 4.97 0.04
N TYR A 115 -9.13 3.77 0.43
CA TYR A 115 -8.97 3.35 1.82
C TYR A 115 -7.50 3.13 2.12
N LEU A 116 -6.93 4.00 2.96
CA LEU A 116 -5.59 3.83 3.51
C LEU A 116 -5.67 2.93 4.75
N MET A 117 -5.01 1.77 4.69
CA MET A 117 -4.90 0.87 5.83
C MET A 117 -3.65 1.22 6.64
N GLY A 118 -3.86 1.65 7.89
CA GLY A 118 -2.78 1.82 8.85
C GLY A 118 -2.49 0.52 9.60
N TYR A 119 -1.28 0.41 10.15
CA TYR A 119 -0.93 -0.66 11.07
C TYR A 119 -1.78 -0.58 12.34
N LYS A 120 -2.29 -1.73 12.82
CA LYS A 120 -2.92 -1.82 14.14
C LYS A 120 -1.88 -1.46 15.21
N SER A 121 -2.14 -0.40 15.98
CA SER A 121 -1.51 -0.23 17.28
C SER A 121 -2.12 -1.24 18.25
N TYR A 122 -1.32 -2.17 18.76
CA TYR A 122 -1.68 -2.89 19.98
C TYR A 122 -1.44 -1.92 21.13
N ALA A 123 -2.51 -1.40 21.72
CA ALA A 123 -2.41 -0.76 23.02
C ALA A 123 -1.89 -1.82 24.00
N LEU A 124 -0.69 -1.60 24.55
CA LEU A 124 -0.28 -2.30 25.75
C LEU A 124 -1.19 -1.76 26.85
N ASP A 125 -2.22 -2.53 27.20
CA ASP A 125 -3.08 -2.23 28.34
C ASP A 125 -2.19 -2.29 29.58
N GLY A 126 -1.82 -1.12 30.08
CA GLY A 126 -0.91 -0.95 31.21
C GLY A 126 -1.63 -1.31 32.50
N ASN A 127 -1.62 -2.60 32.85
CA ASN A 127 -1.80 -3.02 34.23
C ASN A 127 -0.43 -3.13 34.91
N ASN A 128 -0.05 -2.06 35.62
CA ASN A 128 0.88 -2.10 36.74
C ASN A 128 0.11 -1.72 38.00
#